data_AF-A0A937HCR4-F1
#
_entry.id   AF-A0A937HCR4-F1
#
_cell.length_a   1.000
_cell.length_b   1.000
_cell.length_c   1.000
_cell.angle_alpha   90.00
_cell.angle_beta   90.00
_cell.angle_gamma   90.00
#
_symmetry.space_group_name_H-M   'P 1'
#
loop_
_entity.id
_entity.type
_entity.pdbx_description
1 polymer ?
#
loop_
_entity_poly.entity_id
_entity_poly.type
_entity_poly.pdbx_seq_one_letter_code
_entity_poly.pdbx_strand_id
1 'polypeptide(L)'
;MTAVTQNADDALIGRWLIVCAVTIFGMILLGGVTRLTESGLSMVDWQPIMGVMPPLSTDDWVRLFDQYKQYPEYQLVNTGMALDEFKQIFWFEYLHRMLGRLIGILFFVPLMIFLWLGKVRSSLKPHLILLLLLGGCQGLMGWYMVQSGLVDRPDVSQYRLTAHLGLAVGIYAYIVWLTIGLLSPAREVRTDVGDSVFAVLALVYVMILSGGFVAGTNAGLSFPTWPLMGDSFIPPALYRDGLVSAFEQVTTIHFNHRMLAYLTGAVLLGVATKSLMTSSDRRLRLASGLMLAAVGGQILLGISTVLSYVNVTIAAAHQSGAVILLTTVLLWVHCYRTERRNPLGAS
;
A
#
# COMPACT_ATOMS: atom_id res chain seq x y z
N MET A 1 -6.47 -3.77 -37.41
CA MET A 1 -6.16 -2.61 -36.56
C MET A 1 -4.79 -2.09 -36.99
N THR A 2 -4.63 -0.79 -37.28
CA THR A 2 -3.32 -0.24 -37.67
C THR A 2 -2.46 0.03 -36.42
N ALA A 3 -1.13 0.02 -36.54
CA ALA A 3 -0.23 0.29 -35.41
C ALA A 3 -0.51 1.66 -34.74
N VAL A 4 -0.95 2.66 -35.51
CA VAL A 4 -1.35 3.98 -35.00
C VAL A 4 -2.60 3.90 -34.12
N THR A 5 -3.64 3.18 -34.57
CA THR A 5 -4.87 2.98 -33.77
C THR A 5 -4.60 2.19 -32.49
N GLN A 6 -3.71 1.19 -32.56
CA GLN A 6 -3.33 0.39 -31.39
C GLN A 6 -2.59 1.22 -30.33
N ASN A 7 -1.69 2.12 -30.75
CA ASN A 7 -1.01 3.02 -29.82
C ASN A 7 -1.96 4.02 -29.14
N ALA A 8 -2.99 4.49 -29.84
CA ALA A 8 -3.98 5.40 -29.27
C ALA A 8 -4.86 4.70 -28.22
N ASP A 9 -5.27 3.46 -28.48
CA ASP A 9 -6.06 2.66 -27.54
C ASP A 9 -5.23 2.23 -26.31
N ASP A 10 -3.97 1.82 -26.50
CA ASP A 10 -3.06 1.52 -25.40
C ASP A 10 -2.83 2.75 -24.51
N ALA A 11 -2.72 3.95 -25.09
CA ALA A 11 -2.60 5.20 -24.34
C ALA A 11 -3.88 5.54 -23.56
N LEU A 12 -5.06 5.30 -24.13
CA LEU A 12 -6.35 5.50 -23.45
C LEU A 12 -6.48 4.55 -22.25
N ILE A 13 -6.17 3.26 -22.44
CA ILE A 13 -6.18 2.25 -21.37
C ILE A 13 -5.16 2.62 -20.30
N GLY A 14 -3.94 3.03 -20.68
CA GLY A 14 -2.92 3.47 -19.74
C GLY A 14 -3.37 4.67 -18.89
N ARG A 15 -4.05 5.67 -19.47
CA ARG A 15 -4.60 6.81 -18.73
C ARG A 15 -5.72 6.39 -17.77
N TRP A 16 -6.59 5.47 -18.17
CA TRP A 16 -7.60 4.90 -17.28
C TRP A 16 -6.94 4.16 -16.10
N LEU A 17 -5.91 3.36 -16.36
CA LEU A 17 -5.15 2.69 -15.31
C LEU A 17 -4.45 3.67 -14.35
N ILE A 18 -4.01 4.86 -14.80
CA ILE A 18 -3.54 5.93 -13.91
C ILE A 18 -4.64 6.35 -12.95
N VAL A 19 -5.86 6.59 -13.44
CA VAL A 19 -7.00 6.99 -12.58
C VAL A 19 -7.28 5.91 -11.54
N CYS A 20 -7.26 4.63 -11.94
CA CYS A 20 -7.38 3.51 -11.01
C CYS A 20 -6.24 3.47 -9.97
N ALA A 21 -4.98 3.65 -10.40
CA ALA A 21 -3.82 3.65 -9.51
C ALA A 21 -3.88 4.79 -8.48
N VAL A 22 -4.23 6.00 -8.90
CA VAL A 22 -4.40 7.16 -8.00
C VAL A 22 -5.52 6.91 -7.00
N THR A 23 -6.63 6.31 -7.44
CA THR A 23 -7.75 5.97 -6.55
C THR A 23 -7.35 4.89 -5.53
N ILE A 24 -6.61 3.86 -5.95
CA ILE A 24 -6.07 2.83 -5.06
C ILE A 24 -5.03 3.41 -4.08
N PHE A 25 -4.18 4.34 -4.52
CA PHE A 25 -3.28 5.07 -3.64
C PHE A 25 -4.06 5.80 -2.55
N GLY A 26 -5.13 6.53 -2.91
CA GLY A 26 -6.04 7.17 -1.97
C GLY A 26 -6.71 6.19 -1.02
N MET A 27 -7.10 5.00 -1.51
CA MET A 27 -7.66 3.91 -0.71
C MET A 27 -6.67 3.36 0.31
N ILE A 28 -5.40 3.18 -0.07
CA ILE A 28 -4.34 2.73 0.86
C ILE A 28 -4.12 3.81 1.93
N LEU A 29 -4.05 5.09 1.57
CA LEU A 29 -3.94 6.18 2.54
C LEU A 29 -5.13 6.19 3.51
N LEU A 30 -6.36 6.18 3.00
CA LEU A 30 -7.58 6.19 3.81
C LEU A 30 -7.67 4.95 4.72
N GLY A 31 -7.28 3.78 4.23
CA GLY A 31 -7.21 2.55 5.03
C GLY A 31 -6.16 2.64 6.13
N GLY A 32 -5.01 3.26 5.85
CA GLY A 32 -3.99 3.58 6.86
C GLY A 32 -4.55 4.47 7.96
N VAL A 33 -5.25 5.55 7.61
CA VAL A 33 -5.90 6.43 8.59
C VAL A 33 -6.94 5.66 9.40
N THR A 34 -7.82 4.89 8.73
CA THR A 34 -8.86 4.07 9.38
C THR A 34 -8.25 3.10 10.41
N ARG A 35 -7.07 2.52 10.13
CA ARG A 35 -6.37 1.68 11.10
C ARG A 35 -5.75 2.50 12.23
N LEU A 36 -5.09 3.61 11.93
CA LEU A 36 -4.39 4.45 12.91
C LEU A 36 -5.37 5.14 13.89
N THR A 37 -6.62 5.35 13.48
CA THR A 37 -7.70 5.89 14.32
C THR A 37 -8.56 4.80 14.98
N GLU A 38 -8.17 3.52 14.86
CA GLU A 38 -8.92 2.36 15.36
C GLU A 38 -10.40 2.40 14.92
N SER A 39 -10.64 2.78 13.66
CA SER A 39 -11.98 2.94 13.10
C SER A 39 -12.50 1.69 12.39
N GLY A 40 -11.68 0.66 12.23
CA GLY A 40 -11.94 -0.46 11.32
C GLY A 40 -13.06 -1.41 11.71
N LEU A 41 -13.67 -1.27 12.89
CA LEU A 41 -14.73 -2.13 13.44
C LEU A 41 -16.00 -1.35 13.84
N SER A 42 -16.10 -0.08 13.45
CA SER A 42 -17.23 0.80 13.74
C SER A 42 -18.52 0.46 12.96
N MET A 43 -18.41 -0.17 11.79
CA MET A 43 -19.54 -0.57 10.94
C MET A 43 -19.71 -2.09 10.93
N VAL A 44 -20.75 -2.53 11.64
CA VAL A 44 -20.89 -3.95 11.94
C VAL A 44 -21.69 -4.73 10.91
N ASP A 45 -22.62 -4.05 10.23
CA ASP A 45 -23.41 -4.65 9.17
C ASP A 45 -22.67 -4.62 7.82
N TRP A 46 -22.33 -5.80 7.31
CA TRP A 46 -21.84 -5.94 5.94
C TRP A 46 -23.01 -5.89 4.94
N GLN A 47 -23.34 -4.69 4.46
CA GLN A 47 -24.34 -4.50 3.41
C GLN A 47 -23.69 -4.02 2.09
N PRO A 48 -23.18 -4.92 1.23
CA PRO A 48 -22.38 -4.56 0.06
C PRO A 48 -23.16 -3.76 -1.00
N ILE A 49 -24.49 -3.88 -1.05
CA ILE A 49 -25.34 -3.18 -2.02
C ILE A 49 -26.21 -2.11 -1.35
N MET A 50 -26.85 -2.41 -0.21
CA MET A 50 -27.84 -1.53 0.44
C MET A 50 -27.23 -0.45 1.35
N GLY A 51 -26.01 -0.63 1.85
CA GLY A 51 -25.36 0.32 2.76
C GLY A 51 -24.65 1.48 2.07
N VAL A 52 -25.19 2.03 0.98
CA VAL A 52 -24.60 3.16 0.22
C VAL A 52 -25.04 4.52 0.77
N MET A 53 -26.18 4.58 1.47
CA MET A 53 -26.65 5.82 2.09
C MET A 53 -26.08 5.94 3.50
N PRO A 54 -25.45 7.08 3.86
CA PRO A 54 -25.03 7.31 5.23
C PRO A 54 -26.25 7.60 6.13
N PRO A 55 -26.09 7.57 7.46
CA PRO A 55 -27.18 7.92 8.37
C PRO A 55 -27.60 9.38 8.16
N LEU A 56 -28.89 9.62 7.91
CA LEU A 56 -29.41 10.93 7.53
C LEU A 56 -30.12 11.65 8.68
N SER A 57 -30.56 10.92 9.69
CA SER A 57 -31.28 11.45 10.86
C SER A 57 -30.55 11.16 12.16
N THR A 58 -30.87 11.94 13.21
CA THR A 58 -30.37 11.68 14.56
C THR A 58 -30.75 10.28 15.06
N ASP A 59 -31.96 9.81 14.74
CA ASP A 59 -32.45 8.50 15.16
C ASP A 59 -31.65 7.36 14.51
N ASP A 60 -31.23 7.52 13.25
CA ASP A 60 -30.35 6.55 12.58
C ASP A 60 -28.99 6.45 13.27
N TRP A 61 -28.42 7.61 13.65
CA TRP A 61 -27.15 7.67 14.36
C TRP A 61 -27.23 7.02 15.74
N VAL A 62 -28.28 7.30 16.51
CA VAL A 62 -28.48 6.68 17.83
C VAL A 62 -28.63 5.17 17.70
N ARG A 63 -29.39 4.70 16.71
CA ARG A 63 -29.57 3.26 16.46
C ARG A 63 -28.26 2.54 16.13
N LEU A 64 -27.47 3.10 15.22
CA LEU A 64 -26.16 2.52 14.86
C LEU A 64 -25.19 2.54 16.05
N PHE A 65 -25.21 3.61 16.83
CA PHE A 65 -24.37 3.70 18.01
C PHE A 65 -24.79 2.69 19.08
N ASP A 66 -26.09 2.48 19.29
CA ASP A 66 -26.60 1.46 20.21
C ASP A 66 -26.26 0.04 19.75
N GLN A 67 -26.19 -0.22 18.45
CA GLN A 67 -25.64 -1.47 17.91
C GLN A 67 -24.14 -1.58 18.22
N TYR A 68 -23.35 -0.53 17.98
CA TYR A 68 -21.92 -0.52 18.24
C TYR A 68 -21.58 -0.82 19.71
N LYS A 69 -22.38 -0.31 20.65
CA LYS A 69 -22.24 -0.60 22.10
C LYS A 69 -22.30 -2.09 22.47
N GLN A 70 -22.87 -2.93 21.60
CA GLN A 70 -22.98 -4.37 21.83
C GLN A 70 -21.67 -5.13 21.53
N TYR A 71 -20.70 -4.48 20.87
CA TYR A 71 -19.47 -5.14 20.41
C TYR A 71 -18.30 -5.00 21.39
N PRO A 72 -17.34 -5.94 21.35
CA PRO A 72 -16.17 -5.94 22.23
C PRO A 72 -15.35 -4.64 22.17
N GLU A 73 -15.25 -3.99 21.01
CA GLU A 73 -14.47 -2.74 20.86
C GLU A 73 -15.05 -1.62 21.74
N TYR A 74 -16.37 -1.44 21.79
CA TYR A 74 -16.99 -0.48 22.70
C TYR A 74 -16.82 -0.92 24.17
N GLN A 75 -17.04 -2.20 24.47
CA GLN A 75 -17.07 -2.71 25.84
C GLN A 75 -15.69 -2.79 26.51
N LEU A 76 -14.62 -2.92 25.73
CA LEU A 76 -13.26 -3.11 26.24
C LEU A 76 -12.34 -1.91 26.01
N VAL A 77 -12.56 -1.14 24.94
CA VAL A 77 -11.67 -0.05 24.52
C VAL A 77 -12.38 1.30 24.61
N ASN A 78 -13.57 1.43 24.02
CA ASN A 78 -14.27 2.70 23.86
C ASN A 78 -15.40 2.92 24.88
N THR A 79 -15.28 2.37 26.08
CA THR A 79 -16.34 2.45 27.10
C THR A 79 -16.53 3.89 27.56
N GLY A 80 -17.77 4.39 27.45
CA GLY A 80 -18.11 5.77 27.79
C GLY A 80 -17.95 6.77 26.64
N MET A 81 -17.58 6.30 25.44
CA MET A 81 -17.52 7.11 24.22
C MET A 81 -18.85 7.85 23.97
N ALA A 82 -18.76 9.10 23.53
CA ALA A 82 -19.93 9.89 23.15
C ALA A 82 -20.35 9.63 21.69
N LEU A 83 -21.60 9.96 21.35
CA LEU A 83 -22.12 9.79 19.99
C LEU A 83 -21.29 10.55 18.94
N ASP A 84 -20.76 11.72 19.28
CA ASP A 84 -19.98 12.52 18.33
C ASP A 84 -18.59 11.94 18.07
N GLU A 85 -18.00 11.25 19.05
CA GLU A 85 -16.76 10.48 18.86
C GLU A 85 -17.02 9.24 17.99
N PHE A 86 -18.13 8.54 18.22
CA PHE A 86 -18.56 7.42 17.37
C PHE A 86 -18.73 7.83 15.89
N LYS A 87 -19.33 9.00 15.64
CA LYS A 87 -19.46 9.53 14.26
C LYS A 87 -18.11 9.65 13.55
N GLN A 88 -17.06 10.06 14.26
CA GLN A 88 -15.73 10.23 13.67
C GLN A 88 -15.17 8.90 13.17
N ILE A 89 -15.19 7.86 14.02
CA ILE A 89 -14.69 6.53 13.62
C ILE A 89 -15.56 5.90 12.53
N PHE A 90 -16.88 6.10 12.60
CA PHE A 90 -17.81 5.64 11.58
C PHE A 90 -17.50 6.23 10.20
N TRP A 91 -17.21 7.54 10.11
CA TRP A 91 -16.96 8.19 8.84
C TRP A 91 -15.71 7.66 8.14
N PHE A 92 -14.62 7.37 8.87
CA PHE A 92 -13.42 6.80 8.26
C PHE A 92 -13.69 5.44 7.64
N GLU A 93 -14.37 4.55 8.37
CA GLU A 93 -14.70 3.23 7.85
C GLU A 93 -15.71 3.28 6.71
N TYR A 94 -16.74 4.11 6.83
CA TYR A 94 -17.74 4.32 5.79
C TYR A 94 -17.10 4.81 4.49
N LEU A 95 -16.27 5.85 4.56
CA LEU A 95 -15.56 6.39 3.40
C LEU A 95 -14.63 5.35 2.79
N HIS A 96 -13.93 4.56 3.61
CA HIS A 96 -13.07 3.48 3.13
C HIS A 96 -13.87 2.43 2.35
N ARG A 97 -15.02 1.99 2.88
CA ARG A 97 -15.93 1.04 2.22
C ARG A 97 -16.52 1.61 0.92
N MET A 98 -16.94 2.89 0.92
CA MET A 98 -17.49 3.54 -0.27
C MET A 98 -16.44 3.67 -1.37
N LEU A 99 -15.21 4.06 -1.00
CA LEU A 99 -14.11 4.16 -1.95
C LEU A 99 -13.75 2.79 -2.55
N GLY A 100 -13.79 1.71 -1.75
CA GLY A 100 -13.64 0.34 -2.25
C GLY A 100 -14.68 -0.03 -3.31
N ARG A 101 -15.95 0.32 -3.10
CA ARG A 101 -17.03 0.10 -4.10
C ARG A 101 -16.80 0.93 -5.36
N LEU A 102 -16.40 2.20 -5.20
CA LEU A 102 -16.09 3.09 -6.31
C LEU A 102 -14.95 2.52 -7.17
N ILE A 103 -13.90 1.96 -6.56
CA ILE A 103 -12.81 1.30 -7.30
C ILE A 103 -13.34 0.13 -8.13
N GLY A 104 -14.24 -0.68 -7.57
CA GLY A 104 -14.88 -1.77 -8.30
C GLY A 104 -15.61 -1.28 -9.56
N ILE A 105 -16.40 -0.22 -9.45
CA ILE A 105 -17.13 0.39 -10.59
C ILE A 105 -16.16 1.04 -11.58
N LEU A 106 -15.21 1.82 -11.08
CA LEU A 106 -14.19 2.54 -11.85
C LEU A 106 -13.33 1.60 -12.68
N PHE A 107 -13.11 0.36 -12.20
CA PHE A 107 -12.38 -0.64 -12.95
C PHE A 107 -13.31 -1.45 -13.88
N PHE A 108 -14.42 -1.98 -13.36
CA PHE A 108 -15.28 -2.90 -14.09
C PHE A 108 -15.93 -2.25 -15.32
N VAL A 109 -16.52 -1.05 -15.17
CA VAL A 109 -17.30 -0.42 -16.23
C VAL A 109 -16.43 -0.06 -17.44
N PRO A 110 -15.29 0.66 -17.31
CA PRO A 110 -14.43 0.93 -18.45
C PRO A 110 -13.84 -0.33 -19.07
N LEU A 111 -13.49 -1.35 -18.26
CA LEU A 111 -13.01 -2.62 -18.79
C LEU A 111 -14.04 -3.27 -19.73
N MET A 112 -15.30 -3.36 -19.32
CA MET A 112 -16.37 -3.94 -20.15
C MET A 112 -16.56 -3.13 -21.44
N ILE A 113 -16.52 -1.80 -21.35
CA ILE A 113 -16.61 -0.92 -22.53
C ILE A 113 -15.43 -1.15 -23.49
N PHE A 114 -14.20 -1.21 -22.99
CA PHE A 114 -13.02 -1.45 -23.84
C PHE A 114 -13.02 -2.84 -24.49
N LEU A 115 -13.50 -3.86 -23.77
CA LEU A 115 -13.65 -5.21 -24.32
C LEU A 115 -14.72 -5.25 -25.41
N TRP A 116 -15.89 -4.63 -25.17
CA TRP A 116 -16.98 -4.55 -26.14
C TRP A 116 -16.60 -3.78 -27.40
N LEU A 117 -15.88 -2.67 -27.24
CA LEU A 117 -15.36 -1.87 -28.36
C LEU A 117 -14.15 -2.51 -29.08
N GLY A 118 -13.66 -3.67 -28.62
CA GLY A 118 -12.50 -4.34 -29.22
C GLY A 118 -11.18 -3.58 -29.08
N LYS A 119 -11.09 -2.61 -28.14
CA LYS A 119 -9.91 -1.76 -27.92
C LYS A 119 -8.76 -2.48 -27.21
N VAL A 120 -9.04 -3.59 -26.52
CA VAL A 120 -8.03 -4.34 -25.75
C VAL A 120 -7.33 -5.36 -26.63
N ARG A 121 -6.02 -5.20 -26.83
CA ARG A 121 -5.17 -6.18 -27.52
C ARG A 121 -5.14 -7.52 -26.79
N SER A 122 -5.04 -8.63 -27.53
CA SER A 122 -5.11 -10.00 -26.97
C SER A 122 -4.07 -10.28 -25.89
N SER A 123 -2.87 -9.70 -25.97
CA SER A 123 -1.83 -9.85 -24.96
C SER A 123 -2.15 -9.12 -23.65
N LEU A 124 -2.96 -8.05 -23.68
CA LEU A 124 -3.31 -7.25 -22.49
C LEU A 124 -4.55 -7.79 -21.75
N LYS A 125 -5.47 -8.44 -22.49
CA LYS A 125 -6.71 -9.03 -21.93
C LYS A 125 -6.49 -9.88 -20.66
N PRO A 126 -5.58 -10.87 -20.62
CA PRO A 126 -5.42 -11.70 -19.42
C PRO A 126 -4.98 -10.88 -18.20
N HIS A 127 -4.16 -9.84 -18.39
CA HIS A 127 -3.71 -8.97 -17.30
C HIS A 127 -4.87 -8.15 -16.70
N LEU A 128 -5.75 -7.60 -17.56
CA LEU A 128 -6.90 -6.82 -17.10
C LEU A 128 -7.95 -7.71 -16.40
N ILE A 129 -8.16 -8.93 -16.90
CA ILE A 129 -9.03 -9.92 -16.24
C ILE A 129 -8.44 -10.33 -14.89
N LEU A 130 -7.13 -10.59 -14.82
CA LEU A 130 -6.46 -10.89 -13.57
C LEU A 130 -6.61 -9.75 -12.56
N LEU A 131 -6.46 -8.49 -12.98
CA LEU A 131 -6.69 -7.33 -12.12
C LEU A 131 -8.13 -7.25 -11.60
N LEU A 132 -9.13 -7.59 -12.42
CA LEU A 132 -10.52 -7.66 -11.97
C LEU A 132 -10.68 -8.73 -10.88
N LEU A 133 -10.11 -9.92 -11.09
CA LEU A 133 -10.17 -11.02 -10.12
C LEU A 133 -9.45 -10.65 -8.80
N LEU A 134 -8.25 -10.07 -8.90
CA LEU A 134 -7.50 -9.60 -7.74
C LEU A 134 -8.25 -8.50 -6.98
N GLY A 135 -8.91 -7.58 -7.69
CA GLY A 135 -9.78 -6.57 -7.08
C GLY A 135 -10.96 -7.18 -6.33
N GLY A 136 -11.58 -8.23 -6.88
CA GLY A 136 -12.59 -9.03 -6.17
C GLY A 136 -12.02 -9.70 -4.91
N CYS A 137 -10.85 -10.34 -5.02
CA CYS A 137 -10.14 -10.91 -3.87
C CYS A 137 -9.78 -9.86 -2.81
N GLN A 138 -9.47 -8.63 -3.20
CA GLN A 138 -9.19 -7.53 -2.28
C GLN A 138 -10.41 -7.18 -1.43
N GLY A 139 -11.60 -7.13 -2.06
CA GLY A 139 -12.87 -6.95 -1.34
C GLY A 139 -13.14 -8.10 -0.36
N LEU A 140 -12.94 -9.34 -0.80
CA LEU A 140 -13.09 -10.53 0.06
C LEU A 140 -12.12 -10.51 1.24
N MET A 141 -10.85 -10.14 0.99
CA MET A 141 -9.83 -10.04 2.02
C MET A 141 -10.16 -8.94 3.03
N GLY A 142 -10.72 -7.81 2.58
CA GLY A 142 -11.18 -6.73 3.45
C GLY A 142 -12.34 -7.18 4.37
N TRP A 143 -13.30 -7.92 3.83
CA TRP A 143 -14.36 -8.53 4.64
C TRP A 143 -13.80 -9.52 5.67
N TYR A 144 -12.92 -10.44 5.25
CA TYR A 144 -12.28 -11.42 6.13
C TYR A 144 -11.45 -10.74 7.25
N MET A 145 -10.82 -9.61 6.94
CA MET A 145 -10.05 -8.81 7.90
C MET A 145 -10.95 -8.23 9.01
N VAL A 146 -12.12 -7.69 8.68
CA VAL A 146 -13.06 -7.13 9.67
C VAL A 146 -13.72 -8.23 10.50
N GLN A 147 -14.02 -9.39 9.90
CA GLN A 147 -14.71 -10.49 10.56
C GLN A 147 -14.03 -10.97 11.86
N SER A 148 -12.69 -10.92 11.97
CA SER A 148 -11.99 -11.33 13.20
C SER A 148 -12.31 -10.46 14.42
N GLY A 149 -12.57 -9.16 14.20
CA GLY A 149 -12.73 -8.20 15.29
C GLY A 149 -14.12 -8.23 15.94
N LEU A 150 -15.07 -8.99 15.37
CA LEU A 150 -16.47 -8.94 15.75
C LEU A 150 -16.89 -9.99 16.79
N VAL A 151 -16.06 -11.01 17.06
CA VAL A 151 -16.45 -12.15 17.91
C VAL A 151 -15.54 -12.33 19.11
N ASP A 152 -14.22 -12.43 18.92
CA ASP A 152 -13.32 -12.95 19.97
C ASP A 152 -12.35 -11.91 20.57
N ARG A 153 -11.94 -10.88 19.79
CA ARG A 153 -11.00 -9.83 20.24
C ARG A 153 -11.30 -8.49 19.56
N PRO A 154 -11.16 -7.35 20.25
CA PRO A 154 -11.45 -6.03 19.69
C PRO A 154 -10.30 -5.51 18.78
N ASP A 155 -9.62 -6.40 18.05
CA ASP A 155 -8.51 -6.04 17.18
C ASP A 155 -8.51 -6.83 15.88
N VAL A 156 -8.08 -6.17 14.81
CA VAL A 156 -7.81 -6.83 13.55
C VAL A 156 -6.45 -7.50 13.63
N SER A 157 -6.43 -8.83 13.47
CA SER A 157 -5.19 -9.61 13.43
C SER A 157 -4.16 -8.99 12.47
N GLN A 158 -2.93 -8.82 12.95
CA GLN A 158 -1.80 -8.27 12.18
C GLN A 158 -1.54 -9.06 10.89
N TYR A 159 -1.85 -10.36 10.88
CA TYR A 159 -1.75 -11.21 9.69
C TYR A 159 -2.78 -10.83 8.63
N ARG A 160 -4.04 -10.62 9.03
CA ARG A 160 -5.12 -10.25 8.09
C ARG A 160 -4.93 -8.82 7.58
N LEU A 161 -4.55 -7.90 8.46
CA LEU A 161 -4.20 -6.54 8.08
C LEU A 161 -3.06 -6.53 7.06
N THR A 162 -1.97 -7.23 7.35
CA THR A 162 -0.80 -7.27 6.45
C THR A 162 -1.13 -7.95 5.12
N ALA A 163 -1.92 -9.02 5.13
CA ALA A 163 -2.35 -9.68 3.90
C ALA A 163 -3.26 -8.78 3.04
N HIS A 164 -4.19 -8.04 3.66
CA HIS A 164 -5.03 -7.07 2.95
C HIS A 164 -4.22 -5.91 2.36
N LEU A 165 -3.29 -5.35 3.13
CA LEU A 165 -2.36 -4.32 2.65
C LEU A 165 -1.47 -4.84 1.52
N GLY A 166 -0.90 -6.04 1.68
CA GLY A 166 -0.04 -6.67 0.69
C GLY A 166 -0.75 -6.89 -0.64
N LEU A 167 -1.97 -7.41 -0.63
CA LEU A 167 -2.77 -7.57 -1.84
C LEU A 167 -3.12 -6.21 -2.49
N ALA A 168 -3.48 -5.19 -1.70
CA ALA A 168 -3.72 -3.83 -2.21
C ALA A 168 -2.48 -3.26 -2.93
N VAL A 169 -1.32 -3.37 -2.28
CA VAL A 169 -0.04 -2.86 -2.78
C VAL A 169 0.43 -3.66 -4.00
N GLY A 170 0.19 -4.97 -4.02
CA GLY A 170 0.47 -5.83 -5.17
C GLY A 170 -0.38 -5.46 -6.39
N ILE A 171 -1.70 -5.22 -6.20
CA ILE A 171 -2.60 -4.73 -7.25
C ILE A 171 -2.13 -3.37 -7.76
N TYR A 172 -1.82 -2.44 -6.85
CA TYR A 172 -1.30 -1.12 -7.19
C TYR A 172 -0.01 -1.22 -8.02
N ALA A 173 0.97 -2.00 -7.56
CA ALA A 173 2.24 -2.20 -8.24
C ALA A 173 2.03 -2.78 -9.65
N TYR A 174 1.10 -3.71 -9.79
CA TYR A 174 0.79 -4.33 -11.07
C TYR A 174 0.13 -3.36 -12.06
N ILE A 175 -0.84 -2.56 -11.59
CA ILE A 175 -1.46 -1.49 -12.40
C ILE A 175 -0.41 -0.47 -12.83
N VAL A 176 0.45 -0.03 -11.92
CA VAL A 176 1.54 0.92 -12.23
C VAL A 176 2.49 0.31 -13.25
N TRP A 177 2.86 -0.97 -13.11
CA TRP A 177 3.73 -1.67 -14.05
C TRP A 177 3.14 -1.71 -15.47
N LEU A 178 1.86 -2.09 -15.60
CA LEU A 178 1.16 -2.07 -16.89
C LEU A 178 1.06 -0.66 -17.47
N THR A 179 0.77 0.32 -16.62
CA THR A 179 0.66 1.74 -17.00
C THR A 179 1.97 2.26 -17.56
N ILE A 180 3.09 2.01 -16.88
CA ILE A 180 4.42 2.40 -17.36
C ILE A 180 4.70 1.74 -18.70
N GLY A 181 4.39 0.45 -18.86
CA GLY A 181 4.59 -0.27 -20.12
C GLY A 181 3.74 0.24 -21.29
N LEU A 182 2.48 0.66 -21.03
CA LEU A 182 1.57 1.17 -22.07
C LEU A 182 1.88 2.61 -22.48
N LEU A 183 2.38 3.43 -21.55
CA LEU A 183 2.63 4.86 -21.78
C LEU A 183 4.10 5.20 -22.07
N SER A 184 5.02 4.27 -21.80
CA SER A 184 6.43 4.46 -22.13
C SER A 184 6.66 4.30 -23.63
N PRO A 185 7.44 5.20 -24.26
CA PRO A 185 7.88 5.02 -25.62
C PRO A 185 8.63 3.70 -25.82
N ALA A 186 8.40 3.08 -26.98
CA ALA A 186 9.01 1.79 -27.35
C ALA A 186 10.54 1.83 -27.18
N ARG A 187 11.03 0.86 -26.39
CA ARG A 187 12.44 0.63 -26.12
C ARG A 187 12.67 -0.87 -26.01
N GLU A 188 13.84 -1.31 -26.47
CA GLU A 188 14.23 -2.71 -26.35
C GLU A 188 14.55 -3.05 -24.89
N VAL A 189 14.10 -4.23 -24.47
CA VAL A 189 14.46 -4.79 -23.17
C VAL A 189 15.84 -5.41 -23.31
N ARG A 190 16.74 -5.02 -22.42
CA ARG A 190 18.09 -5.55 -22.32
C ARG A 190 18.06 -7.01 -21.91
N THR A 191 18.76 -7.86 -22.65
CA THR A 191 18.93 -9.29 -22.35
C THR A 191 20.12 -9.56 -21.42
N ASP A 192 21.05 -8.62 -21.29
CA ASP A 192 22.22 -8.70 -20.40
C ASP A 192 21.88 -8.38 -18.93
N VAL A 193 20.70 -7.81 -18.68
CA VAL A 193 20.20 -7.52 -17.34
C VAL A 193 19.35 -8.68 -16.87
N GLY A 194 19.90 -9.49 -15.96
CA GLY A 194 19.16 -10.54 -15.28
C GLY A 194 18.03 -10.01 -14.40
N ASP A 195 17.12 -10.90 -14.00
CA ASP A 195 15.94 -10.56 -13.18
C ASP A 195 16.28 -10.15 -11.74
N SER A 196 17.56 -10.14 -11.36
CA SER A 196 18.04 -9.68 -10.04
C SER A 196 17.66 -8.23 -9.72
N VAL A 197 17.38 -7.40 -10.73
CA VAL A 197 16.87 -6.02 -10.55
C VAL A 197 15.52 -6.01 -9.81
N PHE A 198 14.71 -7.07 -9.95
CA PHE A 198 13.45 -7.22 -9.23
C PHE A 198 13.64 -7.55 -7.73
N ALA A 199 14.84 -7.96 -7.30
CA ALA A 199 15.12 -8.14 -5.87
C ALA A 199 14.98 -6.81 -5.09
N VAL A 200 15.28 -5.67 -5.72
CA VAL A 200 15.06 -4.34 -5.13
C VAL A 200 13.56 -4.08 -4.92
N LEU A 201 12.73 -4.45 -5.90
CA LEU A 201 11.28 -4.33 -5.80
C LEU A 201 10.73 -5.25 -4.70
N ALA A 202 11.18 -6.49 -4.65
CA ALA A 202 10.81 -7.46 -3.63
C ALA A 202 11.19 -6.98 -2.23
N LEU A 203 12.38 -6.40 -2.05
CA LEU A 203 12.84 -5.85 -0.78
C LEU A 203 11.92 -4.72 -0.29
N VAL A 204 11.53 -3.79 -1.17
CA VAL A 204 10.59 -2.71 -0.81
C VAL A 204 9.20 -3.26 -0.51
N TYR A 205 8.74 -4.27 -1.24
CA TYR A 205 7.47 -4.93 -0.94
C TYR A 205 7.49 -5.58 0.44
N VAL A 206 8.54 -6.33 0.78
CA VAL A 206 8.72 -6.92 2.13
C VAL A 206 8.84 -5.84 3.21
N MET A 207 9.52 -4.72 2.93
CA MET A 207 9.57 -3.56 3.82
C MET A 207 8.17 -3.02 4.14
N ILE A 208 7.30 -2.86 3.14
CA ILE A 208 5.91 -2.44 3.31
C ILE A 208 5.12 -3.46 4.15
N LEU A 209 5.26 -4.76 3.87
CA LEU A 209 4.58 -5.80 4.64
C LEU A 209 5.01 -5.78 6.12
N SER A 210 6.29 -5.59 6.40
CA SER A 210 6.78 -5.48 7.78
C SER A 210 6.16 -4.27 8.51
N GLY A 211 5.88 -3.16 7.80
CA GLY A 211 5.13 -2.02 8.34
C GLY A 211 3.68 -2.36 8.68
N GLY A 212 3.06 -3.25 7.90
CA GLY A 212 1.75 -3.82 8.22
C GLY A 212 1.71 -4.55 9.56
N PHE A 213 2.76 -5.33 9.88
CA PHE A 213 2.90 -5.97 11.19
C PHE A 213 3.09 -4.95 12.32
N VAL A 214 3.92 -3.92 12.10
CA VAL A 214 4.12 -2.84 13.09
C VAL A 214 2.82 -2.12 13.38
N ALA A 215 2.06 -1.74 12.34
CA ALA A 215 0.76 -1.11 12.51
C ALA A 215 -0.23 -2.05 13.19
N GLY A 216 -0.34 -3.31 12.74
CA GLY A 216 -1.29 -4.28 13.29
C GLY A 216 -1.09 -4.56 14.78
N THR A 217 0.16 -4.58 15.25
CA THR A 217 0.51 -4.85 16.65
C THR A 217 0.74 -3.59 17.50
N ASN A 218 0.48 -2.40 16.94
CA ASN A 218 0.77 -1.10 17.57
C ASN A 218 2.25 -0.97 18.03
N ALA A 219 3.16 -1.70 17.37
CA ALA A 219 4.54 -1.82 17.81
C ALA A 219 5.33 -0.51 17.69
N GLY A 220 4.89 0.42 16.85
CA GLY A 220 5.50 1.75 16.72
C GLY A 220 5.50 2.56 18.03
N LEU A 221 4.56 2.28 18.95
CA LEU A 221 4.45 2.95 20.25
C LEU A 221 5.43 2.42 21.30
N SER A 222 6.01 1.23 21.08
CA SER A 222 6.83 0.54 22.11
C SER A 222 8.15 1.25 22.45
N PHE A 223 8.74 1.96 21.48
CA PHE A 223 10.03 2.62 21.64
C PHE A 223 10.05 3.97 20.90
N PRO A 224 9.59 5.06 21.52
CA PRO A 224 9.52 6.40 20.92
C PRO A 224 10.90 7.11 20.89
N THR A 225 11.98 6.34 20.71
CA THR A 225 13.36 6.85 20.61
C THR A 225 14.02 6.34 19.33
N TRP A 226 15.01 7.08 18.85
CA TRP A 226 15.86 6.74 17.71
C TRP A 226 17.25 7.38 17.88
N PRO A 227 18.37 6.73 17.52
CA PRO A 227 18.47 5.41 16.90
C PRO A 227 18.34 4.23 17.87
N LEU A 228 18.44 4.48 19.17
CA LEU A 228 18.23 3.47 20.22
C LEU A 228 16.76 3.09 20.33
N MET A 229 16.48 1.94 20.95
CA MET A 229 15.17 1.47 21.37
C MET A 229 15.17 1.42 22.90
N GLY A 230 14.76 2.53 23.52
CA GLY A 230 14.99 2.79 24.94
C GLY A 230 16.47 3.07 25.19
N ASP A 231 17.07 2.37 26.15
CA ASP A 231 18.47 2.56 26.56
C ASP A 231 19.49 1.76 25.71
N SER A 232 19.02 0.97 24.74
CA SER A 232 19.87 0.04 23.97
C SER A 232 19.52 0.03 22.48
N PHE A 233 20.49 -0.24 21.61
CA PHE A 233 20.22 -0.40 20.18
C PHE A 233 19.54 -1.75 19.87
N ILE A 234 19.93 -2.80 20.59
CA ILE A 234 19.31 -4.12 20.56
C ILE A 234 18.60 -4.33 21.91
N PRO A 235 17.27 -4.20 21.97
CA PRO A 235 16.52 -4.46 23.20
C PRO A 235 16.78 -5.86 23.76
N PRO A 236 16.70 -6.05 25.08
CA PRO A 236 16.78 -7.38 25.67
C PRO A 236 15.58 -8.25 25.26
N ALA A 237 15.76 -9.58 25.34
CA ALA A 237 14.70 -10.57 25.16
C ALA A 237 14.02 -10.61 23.78
N LEU A 238 14.67 -10.11 22.73
CA LEU A 238 14.24 -10.41 21.36
C LEU A 238 14.29 -11.92 21.12
N TYR A 239 13.30 -12.45 20.39
CA TYR A 239 13.25 -13.87 20.04
C TYR A 239 13.19 -14.84 21.24
N ARG A 240 12.65 -14.38 22.38
CA ARG A 240 12.52 -15.22 23.59
C ARG A 240 11.77 -16.52 23.30
N ASP A 241 10.73 -16.46 22.48
CA ASP A 241 9.89 -17.61 22.13
C ASP A 241 10.30 -18.21 20.77
N GLY A 242 11.52 -17.94 20.31
CA GLY A 242 12.04 -18.38 19.01
C GLY A 242 11.51 -17.53 17.85
N LEU A 243 11.47 -18.12 16.64
CA LEU A 243 11.18 -17.40 15.39
C LEU A 243 9.77 -16.81 15.33
N VAL A 244 8.82 -17.37 16.08
CA VAL A 244 7.44 -16.82 16.16
C VAL A 244 7.43 -15.38 16.67
N SER A 245 8.43 -15.00 17.48
CA SER A 245 8.60 -13.64 18.01
C SER A 245 8.74 -12.60 16.90
N ALA A 246 9.23 -12.97 15.71
CA ALA A 246 9.30 -12.08 14.55
C ALA A 246 7.92 -11.57 14.09
N PHE A 247 6.84 -12.26 14.47
CA PHE A 247 5.47 -11.98 14.05
C PHE A 247 4.50 -11.73 15.21
N GLU A 248 4.85 -12.14 16.44
CA GLU A 248 3.99 -12.01 17.63
C GLU A 248 4.57 -11.10 18.72
N GLN A 249 5.89 -11.01 18.87
CA GLN A 249 6.50 -10.22 19.93
C GLN A 249 6.66 -8.76 19.47
N VAL A 250 5.84 -7.86 20.04
CA VAL A 250 5.80 -6.41 19.72
C VAL A 250 7.19 -5.78 19.58
N THR A 251 8.09 -6.01 20.55
CA THR A 251 9.44 -5.45 20.54
C THR A 251 10.31 -6.01 19.40
N THR A 252 10.18 -7.31 19.09
CA THR A 252 10.90 -7.96 17.97
C THR A 252 10.36 -7.53 16.62
N ILE A 253 9.04 -7.36 16.47
CA ILE A 253 8.43 -6.82 15.26
C ILE A 253 8.98 -5.40 14.98
N HIS A 254 8.97 -4.52 15.98
CA HIS A 254 9.50 -3.17 15.84
C HIS A 254 11.00 -3.16 15.51
N PHE A 255 11.80 -3.99 16.21
CA PHE A 255 13.24 -4.09 15.95
C PHE A 255 13.53 -4.59 14.52
N ASN A 256 12.87 -5.68 14.10
CA ASN A 256 13.05 -6.26 12.77
C ASN A 256 12.67 -5.27 11.67
N HIS A 257 11.58 -4.52 11.84
CA HIS A 257 11.19 -3.47 10.92
C HIS A 257 12.28 -2.39 10.79
N ARG A 258 12.88 -1.94 11.89
CA ARG A 258 13.99 -0.97 11.86
C ARG A 258 15.24 -1.54 11.17
N MET A 259 15.62 -2.78 11.45
CA MET A 259 16.77 -3.42 10.80
C MET A 259 16.55 -3.58 9.29
N LEU A 260 15.34 -3.99 8.89
CA LEU A 260 14.96 -4.08 7.49
C LEU A 260 14.94 -2.69 6.83
N ALA A 261 14.53 -1.64 7.53
CA ALA A 261 14.55 -0.27 7.03
C ALA A 261 15.98 0.23 6.79
N TYR A 262 16.93 -0.06 7.68
CA TYR A 262 18.34 0.28 7.47
C TYR A 262 18.93 -0.44 6.26
N LEU A 263 18.69 -1.76 6.14
CA LEU A 263 19.13 -2.53 4.99
C LEU A 263 18.52 -2.00 3.69
N THR A 264 17.20 -1.81 3.67
CA THR A 264 16.47 -1.33 2.49
C THR A 264 16.95 0.07 2.08
N GLY A 265 17.10 0.98 3.05
CA GLY A 265 17.63 2.32 2.82
C GLY A 265 19.03 2.28 2.22
N ALA A 266 19.94 1.50 2.79
CA ALA A 266 21.31 1.37 2.29
C ALA A 266 21.35 0.80 0.86
N VAL A 267 20.58 -0.25 0.57
CA VAL A 267 20.49 -0.85 -0.77
C VAL A 267 19.95 0.17 -1.78
N LEU A 268 18.84 0.84 -1.47
CA LEU A 268 18.21 1.81 -2.37
C LEU A 268 19.10 3.03 -2.65
N LEU A 269 19.72 3.59 -1.61
CA LEU A 269 20.69 4.67 -1.76
C LEU A 269 21.87 4.24 -2.64
N GLY A 270 22.40 3.04 -2.41
CA GLY A 270 23.52 2.49 -3.19
C GLY A 270 23.17 2.30 -4.67
N VAL A 271 22.07 1.61 -4.98
CA VAL A 271 21.70 1.31 -6.38
C VAL A 271 21.27 2.57 -7.15
N ALA A 272 20.58 3.51 -6.49
CA ALA A 272 20.20 4.78 -7.11
C ALA A 272 21.42 5.65 -7.42
N THR A 273 22.34 5.77 -6.45
CA THR A 273 23.57 6.55 -6.62
C THR A 273 24.46 5.95 -7.69
N LYS A 274 24.64 4.62 -7.69
CA LYS A 274 25.38 3.92 -8.75
C LYS A 274 24.77 4.22 -10.13
N SER A 275 23.45 4.11 -10.27
CA SER A 275 22.74 4.39 -11.53
C SER A 275 22.95 5.83 -12.00
N LEU A 276 22.94 6.81 -11.08
CA LEU A 276 23.20 8.22 -11.41
C LEU A 276 24.64 8.48 -11.86
N MET A 277 25.61 7.74 -11.31
CA MET A 277 27.03 7.89 -11.62
C MET A 277 27.42 7.18 -12.92
N THR A 278 26.81 6.04 -13.23
CA THR A 278 27.25 5.19 -14.35
C THR A 278 26.39 5.31 -15.60
N SER A 279 25.11 5.70 -15.48
CA SER A 279 24.20 5.78 -16.62
C SER A 279 24.25 7.14 -17.30
N SER A 280 24.26 7.14 -18.63
CA SER A 280 24.02 8.33 -19.45
C SER A 280 22.55 8.50 -19.86
N ASP A 281 21.68 7.51 -19.62
CA ASP A 281 20.27 7.58 -20.00
C ASP A 281 19.51 8.54 -19.07
N ARG A 282 19.00 9.63 -19.64
CA ARG A 282 18.25 10.66 -18.91
C ARG A 282 17.05 10.10 -18.13
N ARG A 283 16.37 9.06 -18.63
CA ARG A 283 15.22 8.46 -17.93
C ARG A 283 15.66 7.69 -16.69
N LEU A 284 16.71 6.88 -16.82
CA LEU A 284 17.24 6.14 -15.68
C LEU A 284 17.79 7.09 -14.62
N ARG A 285 18.48 8.17 -15.04
CA ARG A 285 18.95 9.21 -14.11
C ARG A 285 17.79 9.91 -13.39
N LEU A 286 16.74 10.29 -14.11
CA LEU A 286 15.55 10.89 -13.49
C LEU A 286 14.90 9.93 -12.49
N ALA A 287 14.65 8.67 -12.90
CA ALA A 287 14.06 7.66 -12.03
C ALA A 287 14.90 7.40 -10.78
N SER A 288 16.24 7.37 -10.93
CA SER A 288 17.17 7.22 -9.81
C SER A 288 17.14 8.43 -8.87
N GLY A 289 17.05 9.65 -9.39
CA GLY A 289 16.90 10.86 -8.58
C GLY A 289 15.59 10.91 -7.81
N LEU A 290 14.48 10.52 -8.44
CA LEU A 290 13.18 10.37 -7.78
C LEU A 290 13.22 9.31 -6.68
N MET A 291 13.87 8.17 -6.94
CA MET A 291 14.05 7.10 -5.95
C MET A 291 14.90 7.57 -4.75
N LEU A 292 15.98 8.33 -4.98
CA LEU A 292 16.78 8.94 -3.91
C LEU A 292 15.95 9.90 -3.04
N ALA A 293 15.18 10.78 -3.67
CA ALA A 293 14.33 11.72 -2.94
C ALA A 293 13.27 10.96 -2.12
N ALA A 294 12.62 9.95 -2.71
CA ALA A 294 11.60 9.16 -2.06
C ALA A 294 12.16 8.35 -0.87
N VAL A 295 13.32 7.69 -1.00
CA VAL A 295 13.91 6.94 0.11
C VAL A 295 14.39 7.86 1.22
N GLY A 296 14.97 9.01 0.90
CA GLY A 296 15.35 10.02 1.89
C GLY A 296 14.13 10.53 2.67
N GLY A 297 13.05 10.89 1.97
CA GLY A 297 11.78 11.27 2.60
C GLY A 297 11.18 10.15 3.44
N GLN A 298 11.25 8.90 2.99
CA GLN A 298 10.71 7.76 3.71
C GLN A 298 11.45 7.48 5.02
N ILE A 299 12.79 7.61 5.03
CA ILE A 299 13.61 7.50 6.24
C ILE A 299 13.22 8.60 7.24
N LEU A 300 13.12 9.85 6.78
CA LEU A 300 12.73 10.97 7.63
C LEU A 300 11.34 10.75 8.23
N LEU A 301 10.35 10.37 7.40
CA LEU A 301 9.00 10.07 7.86
C LEU A 301 8.96 8.91 8.87
N GLY A 302 9.79 7.88 8.68
CA GLY A 302 9.87 6.74 9.60
C GLY A 302 10.42 7.14 10.97
N ILE A 303 11.51 7.92 10.98
CA ILE A 303 12.07 8.49 12.21
C ILE A 303 11.07 9.41 12.88
N SER A 304 10.45 10.32 12.13
CA SER A 304 9.43 11.24 12.66
C SER A 304 8.22 10.51 13.22
N THR A 305 7.78 9.41 12.61
CA THR A 305 6.66 8.60 13.12
C THR A 305 6.95 8.07 14.52
N VAL A 306 8.17 7.56 14.75
CA VAL A 306 8.60 7.07 16.06
C VAL A 306 8.71 8.20 17.08
N LEU A 307 9.38 9.31 16.74
CA LEU A 307 9.62 10.42 17.66
C LEU A 307 8.35 11.19 18.02
N SER A 308 7.32 11.12 17.18
CA SER A 308 6.02 11.77 17.40
C SER A 308 4.99 10.88 18.08
N TYR A 309 5.40 9.73 18.64
CA TYR A 309 4.50 8.76 19.25
C TYR A 309 3.38 8.30 18.30
N VAL A 310 3.77 7.99 17.06
CA VAL A 310 2.85 7.53 15.99
C VAL A 310 1.73 8.55 15.75
N ASN A 311 2.09 9.84 15.63
CA ASN A 311 1.13 10.86 15.21
C ASN A 311 0.46 10.45 13.90
N VAL A 312 -0.87 10.42 13.88
CA VAL A 312 -1.68 9.89 12.76
C VAL A 312 -1.29 10.51 11.42
N THR A 313 -1.08 11.83 11.36
CA THR A 313 -0.72 12.54 10.12
C THR A 313 0.65 12.09 9.60
N ILE A 314 1.63 11.98 10.50
CA ILE A 314 3.01 11.58 10.13
C ILE A 314 3.04 10.09 9.75
N ALA A 315 2.35 9.23 10.51
CA ALA A 315 2.26 7.81 10.23
C ALA A 315 1.54 7.53 8.89
N ALA A 316 0.44 8.24 8.61
CA ALA A 316 -0.27 8.16 7.33
C ALA A 316 0.59 8.68 6.15
N ALA A 317 1.37 9.75 6.39
CA ALA A 317 2.35 10.24 5.43
C ALA A 317 3.47 9.21 5.18
N HIS A 318 3.95 8.52 6.22
CA HIS A 318 4.95 7.46 6.10
C HIS A 318 4.43 6.27 5.28
N GLN A 319 3.19 5.83 5.51
CA GLN A 319 2.56 4.78 4.70
C GLN A 319 2.41 5.21 3.23
N SER A 320 1.95 6.45 3.00
CA SER A 320 1.81 7.01 1.65
C SER A 320 3.17 7.14 0.94
N GLY A 321 4.18 7.59 1.67
CA GLY A 321 5.57 7.68 1.23
C GLY A 321 6.14 6.32 0.81
N ALA A 322 5.75 5.23 1.49
CA ALA A 322 6.15 3.88 1.11
C ALA A 322 5.61 3.48 -0.28
N VAL A 323 4.35 3.84 -0.57
CA VAL A 323 3.73 3.58 -1.89
C VAL A 323 4.33 4.47 -2.98
N ILE A 324 4.68 5.72 -2.65
CA ILE A 324 5.44 6.61 -3.55
C ILE A 324 6.82 6.00 -3.85
N LEU A 325 7.54 5.54 -2.82
CA LEU A 325 8.83 4.88 -2.97
C LEU A 325 8.73 3.65 -3.88
N LEU A 326 7.75 2.79 -3.64
CA LEU A 326 7.45 1.64 -4.51
C LEU A 326 7.23 2.07 -5.96
N THR A 327 6.48 3.15 -6.20
CA THR A 327 6.23 3.70 -7.53
C THR A 327 7.52 4.14 -8.21
N THR A 328 8.40 4.83 -7.49
CA THR A 328 9.71 5.26 -8.03
C THR A 328 10.64 4.07 -8.32
N VAL A 329 10.57 3.02 -7.50
CA VAL A 329 11.35 1.78 -7.71
C VAL A 329 10.83 1.02 -8.93
N LEU A 330 9.51 0.91 -9.13
CA LEU A 330 8.93 0.33 -10.35
C LEU A 330 9.39 1.07 -11.61
N LEU A 331 9.38 2.40 -11.57
CA LEU A 331 9.88 3.24 -12.65
C LEU A 331 11.37 3.02 -12.89
N TRP A 332 12.17 2.97 -11.81
CA TRP A 332 13.61 2.72 -11.89
C TRP A 332 13.91 1.35 -12.51
N VAL A 333 13.25 0.28 -12.05
CA VAL A 333 13.39 -1.08 -12.61
C VAL A 333 13.05 -1.08 -14.10
N HIS A 334 11.93 -0.46 -14.48
CA HIS A 334 11.53 -0.38 -15.89
C HIS A 334 12.56 0.38 -16.75
N CYS A 335 13.05 1.53 -16.26
CA CYS A 335 14.08 2.31 -16.96
C CYS A 335 15.43 1.58 -17.03
N TYR A 336 15.82 0.85 -15.99
CA TYR A 336 17.08 0.12 -15.94
C TYR A 336 17.10 -1.02 -16.97
N ARG A 337 15.99 -1.75 -17.09
CA ARG A 337 15.83 -2.83 -18.10
C ARG A 337 15.71 -2.32 -19.54
N THR A 338 15.38 -1.04 -19.72
CA THR A 338 15.22 -0.40 -21.05
C THR A 338 16.23 0.73 -21.28
N GLU A 339 17.33 0.70 -20.55
CA GLU A 339 18.41 1.68 -20.64
C GLU A 339 19.06 1.62 -22.02
N ARG A 340 19.21 2.78 -22.67
CA ARG A 340 19.98 2.88 -23.91
C ARG A 340 21.45 3.10 -23.56
N ARG A 341 22.31 2.11 -23.79
CA ARG A 341 23.76 2.34 -23.75
C ARG A 341 24.19 3.13 -24.97
N ASN A 342 25.09 4.10 -24.77
CA ASN A 342 25.74 4.79 -25.87
C ASN A 342 26.67 3.76 -26.57
N PRO A 343 26.54 3.49 -27.89
CA PRO A 343 27.36 2.49 -28.57
C PRO A 343 28.88 2.76 -28.52
N LEU A 344 29.29 3.96 -28.09
CA LEU A 344 30.67 4.44 -28.11
C LEU A 344 31.39 4.30 -26.75
N GLY A 345 30.83 3.55 -25.80
CA GLY A 345 31.39 3.39 -24.44
C GLY A 345 32.11 2.06 -24.17
N ALA A 346 32.51 1.33 -25.19
CA ALA A 346 33.52 0.29 -25.05
C ALA A 346 34.91 0.95 -25.19
N SER A 347 35.47 1.39 -24.07
CA SER A 347 36.89 1.69 -23.95
C SER A 347 37.51 0.73 -22.95
#